data_AF-A0A8J7Z6D6-F1
#
_entry.id   AF-A0A8J7Z6D6-F1
#
_cell.length_a   1.000
_cell.length_b   1.000
_cell.length_c   1.000
_cell.angle_alpha   90.00
_cell.angle_beta   90.00
_cell.angle_gamma   90.00
#
_symmetry.space_group_name_H-M   'P 1'
#
loop_
_entity.id
_entity.type
_entity.pdbx_description
1 polymer ?
#
loop_
_entity_poly.entity_id
_entity_poly.type
_entity_poly.pdbx_seq_one_letter_code
_entity_poly.pdbx_strand_id
1 'polypeptide(L)'
;MIQDLLLIDITKRCFSTYSSRLIFTLISSNDFCTRNELIAWTGFSNITISRYLQEFSRSGLIGNAPGIVFLSDFGKEILELLGELFQKEIILAQKVLNPD
;
A
#
# COMPACT_ATOMS: atom_id res chain seq x y z
N MET A 1 -20.73 4.28 -2.71
CA MET A 1 -20.87 3.22 -3.75
C MET A 1 -19.74 3.25 -4.79
N ILE A 2 -19.50 4.34 -5.53
CA ILE A 2 -18.39 4.40 -6.50
C ILE A 2 -17.02 4.37 -5.80
N GLN A 3 -16.86 5.13 -4.70
CA GLN A 3 -15.64 5.11 -3.89
C GLN A 3 -15.36 3.74 -3.26
N ASP A 4 -16.38 3.04 -2.78
CA ASP A 4 -16.23 1.70 -2.19
C ASP A 4 -15.77 0.67 -3.23
N LEU A 5 -16.31 0.73 -4.45
CA LEU A 5 -15.91 -0.17 -5.54
C LEU A 5 -14.47 0.11 -6.00
N LEU A 6 -14.06 1.37 -6.06
CA LEU A 6 -12.69 1.77 -6.36
C LEU A 6 -11.72 1.25 -5.29
N LEU A 7 -12.08 1.39 -4.01
CA LEU A 7 -11.28 0.91 -2.88
C LEU A 7 -11.17 -0.62 -2.86
N ILE A 8 -12.23 -1.35 -3.21
CA ILE A 8 -12.21 -2.81 -3.38
C ILE A 8 -11.26 -3.23 -4.52
N ASP A 9 -11.29 -2.53 -5.67
CA ASP A 9 -10.38 -2.86 -6.78
C ASP A 9 -8.92 -2.58 -6.41
N ILE A 10 -8.65 -1.44 -5.75
CA ILE A 10 -7.31 -1.07 -5.28
C ILE A 10 -6.79 -2.07 -4.25
N THR A 11 -7.59 -2.44 -3.25
CA THR A 11 -7.19 -3.43 -2.23
C THR A 11 -6.87 -4.79 -2.84
N LYS A 12 -7.68 -5.26 -3.79
CA LYS A 12 -7.43 -6.52 -4.50
C LYS A 12 -6.18 -6.48 -5.38
N ARG A 13 -5.92 -5.37 -6.08
CA ARG A 13 -4.78 -5.26 -6.99
C ARG A 13 -3.48 -4.94 -6.29
N CYS A 14 -3.49 -3.93 -5.43
CA CYS A 14 -2.30 -3.33 -4.83
C CYS A 14 -2.00 -3.85 -3.43
N PHE A 15 -2.99 -4.40 -2.70
CA PHE A 15 -2.82 -4.75 -1.28
C PHE A 15 -3.19 -6.22 -0.98
N SER A 16 -3.07 -7.08 -1.98
CA SER A 16 -3.35 -8.52 -1.89
C SER A 16 -2.32 -9.31 -1.07
N THR A 17 -1.13 -8.74 -0.83
CA THR A 17 -0.05 -9.40 -0.09
C THR A 17 0.46 -8.53 1.05
N TYR A 18 0.96 -9.18 2.11
CA TYR A 18 1.65 -8.48 3.20
C TYR A 18 2.82 -7.63 2.70
N SER A 19 3.61 -8.15 1.75
CA SER A 19 4.74 -7.44 1.14
C SER A 19 4.31 -6.13 0.48
N SER A 20 3.21 -6.14 -0.28
CA SER A 20 2.69 -4.93 -0.92
C SER A 20 2.23 -3.87 0.09
N ARG A 21 1.52 -4.30 1.15
CA ARG A 21 1.10 -3.42 2.25
C ARG A 21 2.31 -2.82 2.96
N LEU A 22 3.31 -3.63 3.29
CA LEU A 22 4.56 -3.18 3.93
C LEU A 22 5.28 -2.12 3.10
N ILE A 23 5.48 -2.34 1.79
CA ILE A 23 6.17 -1.37 0.94
C ILE A 23 5.39 -0.06 0.88
N PHE A 24 4.07 -0.12 0.73
CA PHE A 24 3.24 1.09 0.71
C PHE A 24 3.30 1.86 2.03
N THR A 25 3.26 1.17 3.17
CA THR A 25 3.43 1.77 4.50
C THR A 25 4.81 2.42 4.67
N LEU A 26 5.87 1.80 4.14
CA LEU A 26 7.22 2.39 4.19
C LEU A 26 7.31 3.66 3.34
N ILE A 27 6.69 3.67 2.16
CA ILE A 27 6.62 4.87 1.32
C ILE A 27 5.80 5.97 2.04
N SER A 28 4.68 5.62 2.69
CA SER A 28 3.83 6.60 3.36
C SER A 28 4.38 7.16 4.66
N SER A 29 5.32 6.45 5.30
CA SER A 29 5.97 6.92 6.53
C SER A 29 7.11 7.92 6.27
N ASN A 30 7.40 8.24 5.01
CA ASN A 30 8.47 9.13 4.60
C ASN A 30 7.93 10.15 3.57
N ASP A 31 8.48 11.36 3.54
CA ASP A 31 8.10 12.36 2.52
C ASP A 31 8.46 11.87 1.11
N PHE A 32 9.60 11.18 0.99
CA PHE A 32 10.04 10.48 -0.21
C PHE A 32 11.03 9.37 0.17
N CYS A 33 11.24 8.42 -0.73
CA CYS A 33 12.27 7.38 -0.61
C CYS A 33 12.81 6.99 -1.97
N THR A 34 13.96 6.34 -2.00
CA THR A 34 14.57 5.77 -3.19
C THR A 34 14.27 4.27 -3.28
N ARG A 35 14.41 3.71 -4.48
CA ARG A 35 14.31 2.25 -4.66
C ARG A 35 15.33 1.50 -3.80
N ASN A 36 16.54 2.04 -3.65
CA ASN A 36 17.62 1.41 -2.90
C ASN A 36 17.30 1.36 -1.41
N GLU A 37 16.67 2.41 -0.86
CA GLU A 37 16.20 2.41 0.53
C GLU A 37 15.10 1.36 0.74
N LEU A 38 14.13 1.26 -0.17
CA LEU A 38 13.10 0.23 -0.09
C LEU A 38 13.68 -1.19 -0.11
N ILE A 39 14.72 -1.42 -0.94
CA ILE A 39 15.46 -2.69 -0.97
C ILE A 39 16.14 -2.93 0.39
N ALA A 40 16.83 -1.93 0.93
CA ALA A 40 17.55 -2.04 2.20
C ALA A 40 16.62 -2.31 3.38
N TRP A 41 15.46 -1.64 3.45
CA TRP A 41 14.50 -1.79 4.55
C TRP A 41 13.76 -3.13 4.51
N THR A 42 13.48 -3.66 3.32
CA THR A 42 12.65 -4.88 3.17
C THR A 42 13.46 -6.15 2.93
N GLY A 43 14.71 -6.03 2.47
CA GLY A 43 15.49 -7.15 1.97
C GLY A 43 14.97 -7.74 0.65
N PHE A 44 13.98 -7.11 0.00
CA PHE A 44 13.42 -7.61 -1.26
C PHE A 44 14.33 -7.33 -2.45
N SER A 45 14.25 -8.20 -3.46
CA SER A 45 14.99 -8.01 -4.70
C SER A 45 14.55 -6.73 -5.44
N ASN A 46 15.46 -6.17 -6.24
CA ASN A 46 15.15 -5.02 -7.10
C ASN A 46 13.95 -5.30 -8.04
N ILE A 47 13.83 -6.53 -8.56
CA ILE A 47 12.71 -6.96 -9.41
C ILE A 47 11.40 -6.89 -8.62
N THR A 48 11.40 -7.40 -7.39
CA THR A 48 10.23 -7.39 -6.50
C THR A 48 9.78 -5.96 -6.19
N ILE A 49 10.70 -5.09 -5.78
CA ILE A 49 10.37 -3.68 -5.51
C ILE A 49 9.86 -2.99 -6.77
N SER A 50 10.52 -3.20 -7.92
CA SER A 50 10.11 -2.60 -9.18
C SER A 50 8.70 -3.01 -9.60
N ARG A 51 8.30 -4.27 -9.36
CA ARG A 51 6.94 -4.74 -9.65
C ARG A 51 5.90 -3.98 -8.83
N TYR A 52 6.09 -3.87 -7.51
CA TYR A 52 5.15 -3.17 -6.65
C TYR A 52 5.09 -1.67 -6.95
N LEU A 53 6.24 -1.03 -7.21
CA LEU A 53 6.26 0.37 -7.62
C LEU A 53 5.53 0.60 -8.95
N GLN A 54 5.62 -0.33 -9.91
CA GLN A 54 4.84 -0.23 -11.15
C GLN A 54 3.34 -0.38 -10.89
N GLU A 55 2.92 -1.31 -10.03
CA GLU A 55 1.51 -1.50 -9.66
C GLU A 55 0.93 -0.26 -8.97
N PHE A 56 1.66 0.31 -8.01
CA PHE A 56 1.24 1.53 -7.31
C PHE A 56 1.21 2.74 -8.25
N SER A 57 2.19 2.88 -9.13
CA SER A 57 2.25 3.97 -10.10
C SER A 57 1.11 3.89 -11.11
N ARG A 58 0.80 2.70 -11.64
CA ARG A 58 -0.36 2.48 -12.53
C ARG A 58 -1.69 2.79 -11.86
N SER A 59 -1.77 2.59 -10.54
CA SER A 59 -2.96 2.87 -9.74
C SER A 59 -3.00 4.31 -9.22
N GLY A 60 -2.03 5.15 -9.60
CA GLY A 60 -1.95 6.54 -9.19
C GLY A 60 -1.65 6.75 -7.70
N LEU A 61 -1.23 5.71 -6.97
CA LEU A 61 -0.99 5.77 -5.51
C LEU A 61 0.33 6.44 -5.16
N ILE A 62 1.30 6.42 -6.08
CA ILE A 62 2.62 7.02 -5.89
C ILE A 62 2.99 7.88 -7.10
N GLY A 63 3.76 8.93 -6.84
CA GLY A 63 4.52 9.66 -7.83
C GLY A 63 5.95 9.13 -7.94
N ASN A 64 6.53 9.27 -9.12
CA ASN A 64 7.93 8.97 -9.39
C ASN A 64 8.60 10.21 -9.98
N ALA A 65 9.66 10.69 -9.33
CA ALA A 65 10.59 11.67 -9.90
C ALA A 65 11.97 10.99 -10.07
N PRO A 66 12.94 11.59 -10.78
CA PRO A 66 14.22 10.96 -11.01
C PRO A 66 14.87 10.46 -9.71
N GLY A 67 14.92 9.14 -9.53
CA GLY A 67 15.53 8.48 -8.37
C GLY A 67 14.67 8.37 -7.11
N ILE A 68 13.51 9.04 -7.04
CA ILE A 68 12.68 9.10 -5.83
C ILE A 68 11.22 8.69 -6.09
N VAL A 69 10.61 8.15 -5.04
CA VAL A 69 9.23 7.69 -4.95
C VAL A 69 8.58 8.41 -3.77
N PHE A 70 7.36 8.90 -3.95
CA PHE A 70 6.59 9.56 -2.92
C PHE A 70 5.10 9.24 -3.06
N LEU A 71 4.33 9.41 -1.99
CA LEU A 71 2.87 9.23 -2.04
C LEU A 71 2.23 10.36 -2.88
N SER A 72 1.36 9.99 -3.80
CA SER A 72 0.51 10.98 -4.47
C SER A 72 -0.59 11.47 -3.51
N ASP A 73 -1.30 12.54 -3.86
CA ASP A 73 -2.45 12.98 -3.06
C ASP A 73 -3.54 11.91 -3.01
N PHE A 74 -3.81 11.23 -4.13
CA PHE A 74 -4.70 10.06 -4.15
C PHE A 74 -4.19 8.91 -3.26
N GLY A 75 -2.88 8.67 -3.23
CA GLY A 75 -2.27 7.69 -2.33
C GLY A 75 -2.47 8.01 -0.86
N LYS A 76 -2.45 9.29 -0.47
CA LYS A 76 -2.73 9.73 0.90
C LYS A 76 -4.18 9.46 1.28
N GLU A 77 -5.12 9.81 0.41
CA GLU A 77 -6.55 9.50 0.62
C GLU A 77 -6.78 7.99 0.79
N ILE A 78 -6.15 7.17 -0.05
CA ILE A 78 -6.25 5.71 0.05
C ILE A 78 -5.63 5.19 1.36
N LEU A 79 -4.49 5.73 1.81
CA LEU A 79 -3.88 5.34 3.07
C LEU A 79 -4.82 5.56 4.26
N GLU A 80 -5.47 6.71 4.31
CA GLU A 80 -6.46 7.03 5.37
C GLU A 80 -7.61 6.02 5.36
N LEU A 81 -8.17 5.73 4.19
CA LEU A 81 -9.24 4.75 4.02
C LEU A 81 -8.81 3.32 4.37
N LEU A 82 -7.57 2.93 4.06
CA LEU A 82 -7.01 1.63 4.41
C LEU A 82 -6.82 1.46 5.91
N GLY A 83 -6.46 2.53 6.63
CA GLY A 83 -6.38 2.51 8.09
C GLY A 83 -7.69 2.05 8.72
N GLU A 84 -8.81 2.60 8.27
CA GLU A 84 -10.14 2.15 8.70
C GLU A 84 -10.45 0.71 8.28
N LEU A 85 -10.04 0.32 7.08
CA LEU A 85 -10.30 -1.00 6.52
C LEU A 85 -9.55 -2.10 7.28
N PHE A 86 -8.26 -1.90 7.56
CA PHE A 86 -7.46 -2.85 8.34
C PHE A 86 -7.97 -2.98 9.78
N GLN A 87 -8.42 -1.89 10.41
CA GLN A 87 -9.07 -1.95 11.71
C GLN A 87 -10.36 -2.79 11.66
N LYS A 88 -11.18 -2.61 10.62
CA LYS A 88 -12.38 -3.44 10.41
C LYS A 88 -12.03 -4.92 10.17
N GLU A 89 -10.99 -5.23 9.38
CA GLU A 89 -10.51 -6.61 9.18
C GLU A 89 -10.08 -7.26 10.51
N ILE A 90 -9.35 -6.55 11.36
CA ILE A 90 -8.93 -7.02 12.69
C ILE A 90 -10.16 -7.32 13.57
N ILE A 91 -11.13 -6.40 13.63
CA ILE A 91 -12.36 -6.57 14.42
C ILE A 91 -13.15 -7.80 13.93
N LEU A 92 -13.29 -7.97 12.61
CA LEU A 92 -13.98 -9.14 12.04
C LEU A 92 -13.23 -10.45 12.35
N ALA A 93 -11.90 -10.46 12.20
CA ALA A 93 -11.09 -11.62 12.55
C ALA A 93 -11.22 -11.98 14.04
N GLN A 94 -11.25 -10.99 14.94
CA GLN A 94 -11.46 -11.21 16.37
C GLN A 94 -12.82 -11.81 16.67
N LYS A 95 -13.89 -11.38 15.97
CA LYS A 95 -15.24 -11.97 16.09
C LYS A 95 -15.32 -13.40 15.56
N VAL A 96 -14.56 -13.73 14.53
CA VAL A 96 -14.47 -15.11 14.01
C VAL A 96 -13.69 -16.00 14.97
N LEU A 97 -12.63 -15.48 15.60
CA LEU A 97 -11.79 -16.23 16.54
C LEU A 97 -12.42 -16.37 17.94
N ASN A 98 -13.29 -15.44 18.32
CA ASN A 98 -14.08 -15.47 19.55
C ASN A 98 -15.56 -15.27 19.21
N PRO A 99 -16.22 -16.28 18.62
CA PRO A 99 -17.65 -16.22 18.40
C PRO A 99 -18.35 -16.29 19.77
N ASP A 100 -19.21 -15.30 20.05
CA ASP A 100 -20.12 -15.31 21.21
C ASP A 100 -21.00 -16.58 21.25
#